data_AF-A0AB37TKS9-F1
#
_entry.id   AF-A0AB37TKS9-F1
#
_cell.length_a   1.000
_cell.length_b   1.000
_cell.length_c   1.000
_cell.angle_alpha   90.00
_cell.angle_beta   90.00
_cell.angle_gamma   90.00
#
_symmetry.space_group_name_H-M   'P 1'
#
loop_
_entity.id
_entity.type
_entity.pdbx_description
1 polymer ?
#
loop_
_entity_poly.entity_id
_entity_poly.type
_entity_poly.pdbx_seq_one_letter_code
_entity_poly.pdbx_strand_id
1 'polypeptide(L)'
;MIKNSTNSTKKIPPLYWLLTVVMMAVLIAGGILFNQHQKRQTELQLAQLALEQSKVQNQSATTQAASEPVESGFTGIESMVENPESESAHSQAEDEVVAGAIAAVDQAKAQDTSLGNLSSEVDGEYHEGKTLSSNASRYGLKPIKSAPADLKSTIPNIDQMLASHLMNVWGRSSPDQVSKRVEGWSQQGNTMTYRTAWDSDRYQCTWYVVSWDKNSNQVLHEGYQPCFGH
;
A
#
# COMPACT_ATOMS: atom_id res chain seq x y z
N MET A 1 -16.50 -63.55 -24.84
CA MET A 1 -16.41 -62.29 -25.62
C MET A 1 -16.91 -61.16 -24.74
N ILE A 2 -16.02 -60.30 -24.22
CA ILE A 2 -16.24 -58.89 -23.82
C ILE A 2 -14.84 -58.24 -23.82
N LYS A 3 -14.74 -57.08 -24.48
CA LYS A 3 -13.51 -56.35 -24.84
C LYS A 3 -13.01 -55.46 -23.69
N ASN A 4 -11.68 -55.25 -23.69
CA ASN A 4 -10.88 -54.31 -22.91
C ASN A 4 -11.47 -52.90 -22.75
N SER A 5 -11.11 -52.24 -21.65
CA SER A 5 -10.89 -50.79 -21.64
C SER A 5 -9.57 -50.48 -20.93
N THR A 6 -8.52 -50.26 -21.72
CA THR A 6 -7.24 -49.68 -21.30
C THR A 6 -7.35 -48.17 -21.40
N ASN A 7 -7.23 -47.47 -20.26
CA ASN A 7 -7.11 -46.01 -20.23
C ASN A 7 -5.83 -45.58 -20.96
N SER A 8 -6.01 -44.95 -22.12
CA SER A 8 -4.94 -44.37 -22.93
C SER A 8 -4.60 -42.98 -22.42
N THR A 9 -3.51 -42.84 -21.69
CA THR A 9 -2.89 -41.56 -21.38
C THR A 9 -2.28 -41.01 -22.67
N LYS A 10 -2.98 -40.06 -23.31
CA LYS A 10 -2.43 -39.29 -24.44
C LYS A 10 -1.20 -38.51 -23.96
N LYS A 11 -0.01 -38.98 -24.32
CA LYS A 11 1.23 -38.21 -24.20
C LYS A 11 1.19 -37.10 -25.25
N ILE A 12 1.01 -35.87 -24.80
CA ILE A 12 1.18 -34.68 -25.64
C ILE A 12 2.67 -34.61 -26.01
N PRO A 13 3.03 -34.52 -27.29
CA PRO A 13 4.42 -34.47 -27.70
C PRO A 13 5.11 -33.22 -27.11
N PRO A 14 6.36 -33.34 -26.61
CA PRO A 14 7.03 -32.31 -25.82
C PRO A 14 7.18 -30.97 -26.55
N LEU A 15 7.18 -31.01 -27.89
CA LEU A 15 7.25 -29.81 -28.74
C LEU A 15 6.01 -28.90 -28.61
N TYR A 16 4.82 -29.49 -28.42
CA TYR A 16 3.57 -28.73 -28.33
C TYR A 16 3.42 -28.04 -26.96
N TRP A 17 3.99 -28.65 -25.92
CA TRP A 17 4.09 -28.05 -24.58
C TRP A 17 5.05 -26.86 -24.59
N LEU A 18 6.19 -26.96 -25.27
CA LEU A 18 7.13 -25.84 -25.41
C LEU A 18 6.50 -24.66 -26.16
N LEU A 19 5.79 -24.89 -27.26
CA LEU A 19 5.13 -23.82 -28.02
C LEU A 19 4.05 -23.09 -27.21
N THR A 20 3.28 -23.81 -26.40
CA THR A 20 2.24 -23.20 -25.55
C THR A 20 2.82 -22.37 -24.42
N VAL A 21 3.92 -22.82 -23.80
CA VAL A 21 4.66 -22.04 -22.79
C VAL A 21 5.27 -20.77 -23.39
N VAL A 22 5.86 -20.85 -24.58
CA VAL A 22 6.42 -19.68 -25.28
C VAL A 22 5.34 -18.66 -25.65
N MET A 23 4.18 -19.12 -26.14
CA MET A 23 3.07 -18.23 -26.49
C MET A 23 2.50 -17.51 -25.25
N MET A 24 2.37 -18.21 -24.12
CA MET A 24 1.99 -17.59 -22.85
C MET A 24 3.01 -16.54 -22.37
N ALA A 25 4.31 -16.80 -22.50
CA ALA A 25 5.34 -15.84 -22.14
C ALA A 25 5.27 -14.55 -22.98
N VAL A 26 4.99 -14.67 -24.28
CA VAL A 26 4.82 -13.51 -25.18
C VAL A 26 3.57 -12.69 -24.81
N LEU A 27 2.45 -13.35 -24.46
CA LEU A 27 1.23 -12.66 -24.02
C LEU A 27 1.44 -11.92 -22.70
N ILE A 28 2.16 -12.52 -21.75
CA ILE A 28 2.49 -11.90 -20.47
C ILE A 28 3.40 -10.68 -20.69
N ALA A 29 4.46 -10.82 -21.50
CA ALA A 29 5.34 -9.72 -21.83
C ALA A 29 4.61 -8.57 -22.55
N GLY A 30 3.71 -8.90 -23.48
CA GLY A 30 2.86 -7.92 -24.16
C GLY A 30 1.91 -7.19 -23.19
N GLY A 31 1.31 -7.91 -22.24
CA GLY A 31 0.46 -7.33 -21.20
C GLY A 31 1.20 -6.38 -20.27
N ILE A 32 2.43 -6.72 -19.89
CA ILE A 32 3.29 -5.85 -19.05
C ILE A 32 3.65 -4.58 -19.80
N LEU A 33 4.05 -4.67 -21.08
CA LEU A 33 4.37 -3.51 -21.90
C LEU A 33 3.16 -2.60 -22.13
N PHE A 34 1.98 -3.18 -22.32
CA PHE A 34 0.73 -2.42 -22.45
C PHE A 34 0.35 -1.70 -21.15
N ASN A 35 0.53 -2.35 -20.00
CA ASN A 35 0.29 -1.76 -18.68
C ASN A 35 1.26 -0.59 -18.39
N GLN A 36 2.54 -0.75 -18.73
CA GLN A 36 3.52 0.35 -18.62
C GLN A 36 3.18 1.53 -19.54
N HIS A 37 2.65 1.26 -20.74
CA HIS A 37 2.24 2.31 -21.66
C HIS A 37 1.03 3.10 -21.14
N GLN A 38 0.03 2.43 -20.54
CA GLN A 38 -1.08 3.13 -19.88
C GLN A 38 -0.61 3.99 -18.70
N LYS A 39 0.32 3.48 -17.89
CA LYS A 39 0.86 4.23 -16.74
C LYS A 39 1.55 5.53 -17.15
N ARG A 40 2.28 5.52 -18.27
CA ARG A 40 2.90 6.75 -18.83
C ARG A 40 1.88 7.76 -19.36
N GLN A 41 0.74 7.31 -19.89
CA GLN A 41 -0.31 8.23 -20.36
C GLN A 41 -1.01 8.95 -19.19
N THR A 42 -1.22 8.24 -18.07
CA THR A 42 -1.86 8.82 -16.88
C THR A 42 -0.97 9.86 -16.17
N GLU A 43 0.35 9.65 -16.16
CA GLU A 43 1.29 10.60 -15.56
C GLU A 43 1.37 11.92 -16.35
N LEU A 44 1.28 11.86 -17.68
CA LEU A 44 1.26 13.08 -18.51
C LEU A 44 0.01 13.92 -18.25
N GLN A 45 -1.15 13.30 -18.03
CA GLN A 45 -2.39 14.03 -17.71
C GLN A 45 -2.35 14.66 -16.32
N LEU A 46 -1.76 13.97 -15.33
CA LEU A 46 -1.54 14.52 -13.98
C LEU A 46 -0.54 15.67 -13.99
N ALA A 47 0.53 15.60 -14.77
CA ALA A 47 1.49 16.69 -14.92
C ALA A 47 0.85 17.93 -15.56
N GLN A 48 -0.08 17.74 -16.51
CA GLN A 48 -0.82 18.84 -17.13
C GLN A 48 -1.80 19.50 -16.15
N LEU A 49 -2.48 18.70 -15.32
CA LEU A 49 -3.36 19.20 -14.24
C LEU A 49 -2.59 19.96 -13.15
N ALA A 50 -1.41 19.48 -12.77
CA ALA A 50 -0.54 20.17 -11.82
C ALA A 50 -0.03 21.52 -12.37
N LEU A 51 0.23 21.61 -13.68
CA LEU A 51 0.59 22.84 -14.35
C LEU A 51 -0.58 23.85 -14.42
N GLU A 52 -1.81 23.38 -14.61
CA GLU A 52 -2.99 24.25 -14.54
C GLU A 52 -3.28 24.75 -13.12
N GLN A 53 -3.15 23.91 -12.08
CA GLN A 53 -3.31 24.35 -10.68
C GLN A 53 -2.24 25.38 -10.26
N SER A 54 -0.99 25.19 -10.68
CA SER A 54 0.09 26.16 -10.45
C SER A 54 -0.20 27.53 -11.08
N LYS A 55 -0.90 27.56 -12.22
CA LYS A 55 -1.30 28.80 -12.88
C LYS A 55 -2.44 29.53 -12.14
N VAL A 56 -3.39 28.79 -11.56
CA VAL A 56 -4.51 29.37 -10.78
C VAL A 56 -4.02 29.89 -9.41
N GLN A 57 -3.05 29.22 -8.80
CA GLN A 57 -2.47 29.66 -7.52
C GLN A 57 -1.61 30.93 -7.66
N ASN A 58 -0.90 31.11 -8.79
CA ASN A 58 -0.15 32.33 -9.08
C ASN A 58 -1.03 33.55 -9.43
N GLN A 59 -2.29 33.37 -9.83
CA GLN A 59 -3.20 34.50 -10.06
C GLN A 59 -3.96 34.95 -8.80
N SER A 60 -4.05 34.10 -7.77
CA SER A 60 -4.76 34.43 -6.53
C SER A 60 -3.91 35.18 -5.50
N ALA A 61 -2.61 35.36 -5.75
CA ALA A 61 -1.68 36.06 -4.84
C ALA A 61 -1.47 37.56 -5.16
N THR A 62 -2.16 38.12 -6.16
CA THR A 62 -1.99 39.54 -6.58
C THR A 62 -3.18 40.44 -6.21
N THR A 63 -4.10 40.00 -5.33
CA THR A 63 -5.24 40.85 -4.94
C THR A 63 -5.53 40.73 -3.44
N GLN A 64 -4.71 41.39 -2.60
CA GLN A 64 -5.14 42.15 -1.41
C GLN A 64 -3.96 42.45 -0.47
N ALA A 65 -3.41 43.65 -0.61
CA ALA A 65 -2.98 44.55 0.46
C ALA A 65 -2.38 45.79 -0.21
N ALA A 66 -2.59 47.05 0.17
CA ALA A 66 -3.61 47.77 0.90
C ALA A 66 -3.21 49.25 0.70
N SER A 67 -4.19 50.14 0.50
CA SER A 67 -4.24 51.57 0.83
C SER A 67 -2.99 52.48 0.65
N GLU A 68 -3.17 53.56 -0.12
CA GLU A 68 -2.26 54.72 -0.29
C GLU A 68 -1.97 55.53 1.01
N PRO A 69 -1.19 56.64 0.98
CA PRO A 69 0.22 56.80 0.64
C PRO A 69 1.01 57.65 1.69
N VAL A 70 2.30 57.93 1.40
CA VAL A 70 3.11 59.15 1.73
C VAL A 70 4.48 58.93 2.40
N GLU A 71 5.50 59.37 1.64
CA GLU A 71 6.82 59.97 1.93
C GLU A 71 7.94 59.34 2.80
N SER A 72 9.12 59.37 2.17
CA SER A 72 10.41 59.93 2.62
C SER A 72 11.34 59.09 3.50
N GLY A 73 12.61 59.01 3.05
CA GLY A 73 13.77 58.92 3.95
C GLY A 73 14.79 57.79 3.75
N PHE A 74 15.68 57.95 2.75
CA PHE A 74 17.16 57.89 2.83
C PHE A 74 17.95 56.72 3.52
N THR A 75 19.08 56.36 2.85
CA THR A 75 20.26 55.53 3.23
C THR A 75 20.07 54.01 3.38
N GLY A 76 20.87 53.11 2.80
CA GLY A 76 22.19 53.17 2.17
C GLY A 76 23.16 52.22 2.89
N ILE A 77 23.66 51.15 2.24
CA ILE A 77 25.03 50.59 2.37
C ILE A 77 25.26 49.42 1.39
N GLU A 78 26.47 49.43 0.80
CA GLU A 78 27.10 48.47 -0.12
C GLU A 78 27.55 47.14 0.51
N SER A 79 27.80 46.14 -0.37
CA SER A 79 29.01 45.27 -0.45
C SER A 79 28.63 43.84 -0.88
N MET A 80 28.75 43.46 -2.17
CA MET A 80 29.91 42.85 -2.87
C MET A 80 30.29 41.40 -2.47
N VAL A 81 30.14 40.49 -3.47
CA VAL A 81 31.07 39.40 -3.93
C VAL A 81 31.28 38.20 -2.97
N GLU A 82 31.15 36.91 -3.34
CA GLU A 82 31.83 36.11 -4.39
C GLU A 82 31.12 34.74 -4.64
N ASN A 83 31.21 34.22 -5.88
CA ASN A 83 30.85 32.85 -6.34
C ASN A 83 32.05 31.88 -6.04
N PRO A 84 32.18 30.59 -6.48
CA PRO A 84 31.28 29.63 -7.16
C PRO A 84 31.37 28.13 -6.68
N GLU A 85 30.44 27.31 -7.20
CA GLU A 85 30.49 25.88 -7.62
C GLU A 85 31.39 24.82 -6.93
N SER A 86 30.80 23.66 -6.58
CA SER A 86 31.21 22.33 -7.10
C SER A 86 30.27 21.17 -6.67
N GLU A 87 30.01 20.30 -7.66
CA GLU A 87 29.65 18.85 -7.63
C GLU A 87 28.44 18.38 -6.78
N SER A 88 27.29 18.02 -7.37
CA SER A 88 26.98 16.86 -8.23
C SER A 88 26.83 15.51 -7.51
N ALA A 89 25.69 14.86 -7.80
CA ALA A 89 25.40 13.42 -7.77
C ALA A 89 25.04 12.77 -6.41
N HIS A 90 23.74 12.76 -6.08
CA HIS A 90 23.04 11.52 -5.67
C HIS A 90 21.50 11.71 -5.63
N SER A 91 20.86 11.71 -6.80
CA SER A 91 19.39 11.66 -6.88
C SER A 91 19.00 10.56 -7.87
N GLN A 92 19.32 9.32 -7.50
CA GLN A 92 19.00 8.14 -8.29
C GLN A 92 18.94 6.88 -7.40
N ALA A 93 18.23 6.95 -6.28
CA ALA A 93 18.03 5.81 -5.39
C ALA A 93 16.60 5.67 -4.84
N GLU A 94 15.63 6.41 -5.38
CA GLU A 94 14.30 6.55 -4.76
C GLU A 94 13.17 5.84 -5.53
N ASP A 95 13.42 5.44 -6.79
CA ASP A 95 12.39 4.86 -7.66
C ASP A 95 12.44 3.33 -7.79
N GLU A 96 13.40 2.65 -7.15
CA GLU A 96 13.49 1.17 -7.16
C GLU A 96 12.84 0.50 -5.92
N VAL A 97 12.28 1.28 -5.00
CA VAL A 97 11.69 0.72 -3.75
C VAL A 97 10.20 0.43 -3.89
N VAL A 98 9.53 0.98 -4.91
CA VAL A 98 8.05 0.91 -5.05
C VAL A 98 7.60 -0.19 -6.04
N ALA A 99 8.50 -0.74 -6.85
CA ALA A 99 8.19 -1.82 -7.79
C ALA A 99 8.42 -3.24 -7.22
N GLY A 100 9.19 -3.38 -6.14
CA GLY A 100 9.45 -4.67 -5.48
C GLY A 100 8.27 -5.22 -4.66
N ALA A 101 7.26 -4.39 -4.38
CA ALA A 101 6.14 -4.72 -3.50
C ALA A 101 5.10 -5.67 -4.13
N ILE A 102 5.12 -5.90 -5.45
CA ILE A 102 4.09 -6.69 -6.14
C ILE A 102 4.64 -8.01 -6.72
N ALA A 103 5.97 -8.15 -6.86
CA ALA A 103 6.60 -9.36 -7.41
C ALA A 103 7.05 -10.39 -6.36
N ALA A 104 7.05 -10.06 -5.06
CA ALA A 104 7.49 -10.96 -4.00
C ALA A 104 6.38 -11.89 -3.45
N VAL A 105 5.14 -11.75 -3.95
CA VAL A 105 3.95 -12.46 -3.43
C VAL A 105 3.99 -13.98 -3.68
N ASP A 106 4.75 -14.46 -4.66
CA ASP A 106 4.80 -15.90 -4.98
C ASP A 106 5.88 -16.70 -4.24
N GLN A 107 6.79 -16.06 -3.48
CA GLN A 107 7.90 -16.77 -2.81
C GLN A 107 7.84 -16.84 -1.28
N ALA A 108 6.82 -16.29 -0.63
CA ALA A 108 6.68 -16.33 0.83
C ALA A 108 5.80 -17.48 1.36
N LYS A 109 5.42 -18.47 0.54
CA LYS A 109 4.42 -19.49 0.91
C LYS A 109 4.90 -20.57 1.89
N ALA A 110 6.07 -20.44 2.51
CA ALA A 110 6.57 -21.46 3.41
C ALA A 110 7.35 -20.85 4.59
N GLN A 111 6.63 -20.37 5.60
CA GLN A 111 6.86 -20.60 7.04
C GLN A 111 6.32 -19.44 7.91
N ASP A 112 5.00 -19.37 8.12
CA ASP A 112 4.46 -18.81 9.36
C ASP A 112 3.08 -19.42 9.65
N THR A 113 3.06 -20.55 10.35
CA THR A 113 1.82 -21.25 10.72
C THR A 113 1.00 -20.47 11.76
N SER A 114 1.53 -19.37 12.32
CA SER A 114 0.86 -18.56 13.34
C SER A 114 -0.10 -17.51 12.77
N LEU A 115 0.14 -17.08 11.52
CA LEU A 115 -0.66 -16.05 10.85
C LEU A 115 -1.90 -16.62 10.14
N GLY A 116 -2.01 -17.94 9.99
CA GLY A 116 -3.09 -18.56 9.21
C GLY A 116 -3.03 -18.19 7.72
N ASN A 117 -3.97 -18.69 6.91
CA ASN A 117 -4.12 -18.21 5.54
C ASN A 117 -4.80 -16.83 5.59
N LEU A 118 -4.05 -15.77 5.27
CA LEU A 118 -4.63 -14.44 5.09
C LEU A 118 -5.47 -14.42 3.82
N SER A 119 -6.63 -13.77 3.90
CA SER A 119 -7.51 -13.53 2.75
C SER A 119 -7.12 -12.24 2.05
N SER A 120 -7.31 -12.16 0.73
CA SER A 120 -7.33 -10.87 0.02
C SER A 120 -8.65 -10.12 0.21
N GLU A 121 -9.68 -10.80 0.73
CA GLU A 121 -11.02 -10.29 0.91
C GLU A 121 -11.26 -9.87 2.36
N VAL A 122 -11.87 -8.70 2.52
CA VAL A 122 -12.35 -8.18 3.81
C VAL A 122 -13.54 -9.01 4.28
N ASP A 123 -13.58 -9.32 5.57
CA ASP A 123 -14.77 -9.92 6.19
C ASP A 123 -15.96 -8.93 6.10
N GLY A 124 -16.96 -9.31 5.32
CA GLY A 124 -18.19 -8.55 5.11
C GLY A 124 -19.36 -9.04 5.97
N GLU A 125 -19.19 -10.08 6.78
CA GLU A 125 -20.25 -10.66 7.59
C GLU A 125 -20.69 -9.72 8.72
N TYR A 126 -21.98 -9.82 9.06
CA TYR A 126 -22.61 -9.05 10.12
C TYR A 126 -22.53 -9.84 11.43
N HIS A 127 -21.88 -9.27 12.44
CA HIS A 127 -21.60 -9.92 13.73
C HIS A 127 -22.35 -9.24 14.88
N GLU A 128 -23.69 -9.18 14.79
CA GLU A 128 -24.51 -8.56 15.83
C GLU A 128 -24.25 -9.17 17.23
N GLY A 129 -24.09 -8.30 18.22
CA GLY A 129 -23.85 -8.70 19.61
C GLY A 129 -22.43 -9.20 19.92
N LYS A 130 -21.54 -9.29 18.92
CA LYS A 130 -20.12 -9.61 19.13
C LYS A 130 -19.27 -8.34 19.13
N THR A 131 -18.30 -8.29 20.03
CA THR A 131 -17.33 -7.19 20.08
C THR A 131 -15.93 -7.73 20.34
N LEU A 132 -14.93 -7.10 19.72
CA LEU A 132 -13.54 -7.39 20.04
C LEU A 132 -13.16 -6.69 21.35
N SER A 133 -12.34 -7.36 22.15
CA SER A 133 -11.61 -6.72 23.24
C SER A 133 -10.66 -5.65 22.67
N SER A 134 -10.64 -4.48 23.28
CA SER A 134 -9.68 -3.40 22.98
C SER A 134 -8.26 -3.70 23.48
N ASN A 135 -8.09 -4.71 24.33
CA ASN A 135 -6.77 -5.11 24.85
C ASN A 135 -6.02 -5.98 23.83
N ALA A 136 -4.99 -5.40 23.20
CA ALA A 136 -4.11 -6.05 22.23
C ALA A 136 -3.48 -7.36 22.73
N SER A 137 -3.15 -7.43 24.02
CA SER A 137 -2.50 -8.62 24.61
C SER A 137 -3.41 -9.85 24.63
N ARG A 138 -4.74 -9.69 24.52
CA ARG A 138 -5.65 -10.83 24.34
C ARG A 138 -5.43 -11.56 23.01
N TYR A 139 -4.78 -10.92 22.04
CA TYR A 139 -4.48 -11.47 20.72
C TYR A 139 -2.99 -11.79 20.55
N GLY A 140 -2.23 -11.86 21.65
CA GLY A 140 -0.78 -12.08 21.61
C GLY A 140 0.02 -10.87 21.09
N LEU A 141 -0.59 -9.68 21.06
CA LEU A 141 0.04 -8.47 20.55
C LEU A 141 0.57 -7.59 21.67
N LYS A 142 1.71 -6.94 21.40
CA LYS A 142 2.24 -5.84 22.19
C LYS A 142 1.50 -4.55 21.84
N PRO A 143 1.28 -3.65 22.80
CA PRO A 143 0.67 -2.36 22.54
C PRO A 143 1.47 -1.55 21.53
N ILE A 144 0.79 -0.82 20.64
CA ILE A 144 1.45 0.00 19.62
C ILE A 144 2.33 1.11 20.21
N LYS A 145 2.02 1.56 21.44
CA LYS A 145 2.85 2.53 22.17
C LYS A 145 4.28 2.02 22.39
N SER A 146 4.49 0.71 22.48
CA SER A 146 5.82 0.11 22.62
C SER A 146 6.47 -0.27 21.29
N ALA A 147 5.86 0.05 20.16
CA ALA A 147 6.40 -0.27 18.83
C ALA A 147 7.70 0.51 18.53
N PRO A 148 8.59 -0.08 17.71
CA PRO A 148 9.70 0.63 17.08
C PRO A 148 9.25 1.87 16.30
N ALA A 149 10.15 2.85 16.14
CA ALA A 149 9.81 4.16 15.54
C ALA A 149 9.48 4.07 14.05
N ASP A 150 10.20 3.21 13.34
CA ASP A 150 9.97 2.77 11.96
C ASP A 150 8.58 2.17 11.75
N LEU A 151 8.12 1.31 12.66
CA LEU A 151 6.74 0.81 12.61
C LEU A 151 5.74 1.96 12.89
N LYS A 152 6.02 2.84 13.86
CA LYS A 152 5.12 3.94 14.19
C LYS A 152 4.94 4.94 13.06
N SER A 153 5.95 5.16 12.23
CA SER A 153 5.87 6.12 11.13
C SER A 153 5.03 5.61 9.96
N THR A 154 4.86 4.29 9.79
CA THR A 154 4.07 3.71 8.69
C THR A 154 2.58 3.60 9.02
N ILE A 155 2.22 3.49 10.30
CA ILE A 155 0.84 3.29 10.76
C ILE A 155 -0.14 4.35 10.24
N PRO A 156 0.16 5.67 10.26
CA PRO A 156 -0.79 6.66 9.74
C PRO A 156 -1.18 6.44 8.28
N ASN A 157 -0.22 6.02 7.44
CA ASN A 157 -0.47 5.72 6.03
C ASN A 157 -1.32 4.46 5.88
N ILE A 158 -1.02 3.42 6.66
CA ILE A 158 -1.81 2.18 6.69
C ILE A 158 -3.24 2.48 7.15
N ASP A 159 -3.41 3.25 8.22
CA ASP A 159 -4.72 3.60 8.77
C ASP A 159 -5.57 4.42 7.78
N GLN A 160 -4.95 5.36 7.06
CA GLN A 160 -5.64 6.14 6.03
C GLN A 160 -6.09 5.26 4.86
N MET A 161 -5.22 4.36 4.41
CA MET A 161 -5.52 3.40 3.35
C MET A 161 -6.66 2.47 3.78
N LEU A 162 -6.60 1.91 4.99
CA LEU A 162 -7.62 1.02 5.53
C LEU A 162 -8.96 1.71 5.73
N ALA A 163 -8.98 2.91 6.32
CA ALA A 163 -10.23 3.66 6.49
C ALA A 163 -10.94 3.87 5.15
N SER A 164 -10.21 4.31 4.13
CA SER A 164 -10.76 4.52 2.79
C SER A 164 -11.23 3.22 2.13
N HIS A 165 -10.41 2.17 2.22
CA HIS A 165 -10.71 0.87 1.62
C HIS A 165 -11.94 0.22 2.26
N LEU A 166 -11.99 0.17 3.59
CA LEU A 166 -13.08 -0.44 4.34
C LEU A 166 -14.39 0.32 4.20
N MET A 167 -14.34 1.66 4.11
CA MET A 167 -15.53 2.45 3.77
C MET A 167 -16.12 2.02 2.43
N ASN A 168 -15.29 1.87 1.41
CA ASN A 168 -15.75 1.43 0.09
C ASN A 168 -16.32 0.01 0.13
N VAL A 169 -15.58 -0.93 0.72
CA VAL A 169 -15.98 -2.35 0.75
C VAL A 169 -17.26 -2.58 1.57
N TRP A 170 -17.40 -1.92 2.71
CA TRP A 170 -18.61 -2.03 3.54
C TRP A 170 -19.73 -1.06 3.13
N GLY A 171 -19.54 -0.25 2.08
CA GLY A 171 -20.54 0.71 1.60
C GLY A 171 -20.88 1.80 2.63
N ARG A 172 -19.88 2.32 3.34
CA ARG A 172 -20.02 3.45 4.28
C ARG A 172 -19.84 4.78 3.55
N SER A 173 -20.66 5.76 3.93
CA SER A 173 -20.63 7.11 3.34
C SER A 173 -19.85 8.11 4.18
N SER A 174 -19.57 7.79 5.44
CA SER A 174 -18.94 8.73 6.36
C SER A 174 -17.84 8.06 7.20
N PRO A 175 -16.72 8.75 7.48
CA PRO A 175 -15.58 8.16 8.19
C PRO A 175 -15.87 7.70 9.61
N ASP A 176 -16.87 8.28 10.27
CA ASP A 176 -17.32 7.90 11.62
C ASP A 176 -18.01 6.53 11.63
N GLN A 177 -18.37 5.99 10.47
CA GLN A 177 -18.99 4.67 10.33
C GLN A 177 -17.97 3.53 10.25
N VAL A 178 -16.68 3.83 10.23
CA VAL A 178 -15.58 2.85 10.23
C VAL A 178 -14.57 3.26 11.28
N SER A 179 -14.26 2.36 12.22
CA SER A 179 -13.37 2.71 13.33
C SER A 179 -12.34 1.62 13.63
N LYS A 180 -11.13 2.06 13.98
CA LYS A 180 -10.09 1.16 14.48
C LYS A 180 -10.44 0.74 15.90
N ARG A 181 -10.52 -0.57 16.15
CA ARG A 181 -10.92 -1.14 17.45
C ARG A 181 -9.77 -1.58 18.32
N VAL A 182 -8.80 -2.22 17.71
CA VAL A 182 -7.61 -2.68 18.42
C VAL A 182 -6.48 -2.72 17.43
N GLU A 183 -5.30 -2.30 17.88
CA GLU A 183 -4.08 -2.40 17.11
C GLU A 183 -2.95 -2.91 18.01
N GLY A 184 -1.99 -3.56 17.40
CA GLY A 184 -0.82 -4.03 18.09
C GLY A 184 0.18 -4.62 17.14
N TRP A 185 1.30 -5.03 17.71
CA TRP A 185 2.40 -5.57 16.95
C TRP A 185 2.99 -6.77 17.66
N SER A 186 3.64 -7.63 16.90
CA SER A 186 4.46 -8.71 17.42
C SER A 186 5.74 -8.80 16.61
N GLN A 187 6.74 -9.46 17.20
CA GLN A 187 7.99 -9.74 16.50
C GLN A 187 8.38 -11.17 16.83
N GLN A 188 8.70 -11.94 15.79
CA GLN A 188 9.19 -13.30 15.89
C GLN A 188 10.44 -13.43 15.03
N GLY A 189 11.59 -13.61 15.68
CA GLY A 189 12.87 -13.60 14.99
C GLY A 189 13.08 -12.28 14.24
N ASN A 190 13.25 -12.38 12.92
CA ASN A 190 13.43 -11.24 12.03
C ASN A 190 12.12 -10.70 11.43
N THR A 191 10.99 -11.35 11.69
CA THR A 191 9.69 -10.91 11.19
C THR A 191 9.05 -9.94 12.17
N MET A 192 8.68 -8.77 11.67
CA MET A 192 7.84 -7.79 12.36
C MET A 192 6.42 -7.92 11.81
N THR A 193 5.42 -7.97 12.69
CA THR A 193 4.01 -8.08 12.29
C THR A 193 3.21 -6.96 12.94
N TYR A 194 2.47 -6.21 12.12
CA TYR A 194 1.45 -5.27 12.55
C TYR A 194 0.07 -5.86 12.29
N ARG A 195 -0.82 -5.76 13.29
CA ARG A 195 -2.21 -6.22 13.20
C ARG A 195 -3.14 -5.16 13.75
N THR A 196 -4.21 -4.89 13.01
CA THR A 196 -5.26 -3.97 13.44
C THR A 196 -6.62 -4.52 13.06
N ALA A 197 -7.57 -4.42 13.99
CA ALA A 197 -8.96 -4.73 13.71
C ALA A 197 -9.74 -3.44 13.53
N TRP A 198 -10.61 -3.45 12.54
CA TRP A 198 -11.52 -2.37 12.22
C TRP A 198 -12.94 -2.90 12.25
N ASP A 199 -13.87 -2.05 12.66
CA ASP A 199 -15.28 -2.36 12.62
C ASP A 199 -16.11 -1.26 11.97
N SER A 200 -17.32 -1.61 11.56
CA SER A 200 -18.31 -0.68 11.06
C SER A 200 -19.40 -0.39 12.09
N ASP A 201 -20.12 0.71 11.89
CA ASP A 201 -21.36 1.05 12.59
C ASP A 201 -22.48 0.01 12.44
N ARG A 202 -22.32 -0.95 11.52
CA ARG A 202 -23.24 -2.07 11.28
C ARG A 202 -22.63 -3.42 11.61
N TYR A 203 -21.79 -3.49 12.63
CA TYR A 203 -21.32 -4.77 13.21
C TYR A 203 -20.50 -5.65 12.26
N GLN A 204 -19.94 -5.10 11.18
CA GLN A 204 -18.95 -5.79 10.36
C GLN A 204 -17.58 -5.56 10.99
N CYS A 205 -16.69 -6.54 10.90
CA CYS A 205 -15.38 -6.45 11.52
C CYS A 205 -14.36 -7.29 10.76
N THR A 206 -13.20 -6.71 10.49
CA THR A 206 -12.07 -7.44 9.88
C THR A 206 -10.76 -7.13 10.60
N TRP A 207 -9.87 -8.10 10.64
CA TRP A 207 -8.45 -7.87 10.92
C TRP A 207 -7.72 -7.56 9.61
N TYR A 208 -6.88 -6.54 9.63
CA TYR A 208 -5.80 -6.36 8.68
C TYR A 208 -4.49 -6.80 9.33
N VAL A 209 -3.68 -7.53 8.58
CA VAL A 209 -2.43 -8.13 9.02
C VAL A 209 -1.38 -7.87 7.96
N VAL A 210 -0.27 -7.30 8.38
CA VAL A 210 0.91 -7.12 7.52
C VAL A 210 2.16 -7.48 8.30
N SER A 211 3.06 -8.20 7.65
CA SER A 211 4.34 -8.61 8.22
C SER A 211 5.45 -8.37 7.23
N TRP A 212 6.62 -8.01 7.74
CA TRP A 212 7.81 -7.74 6.95
C TRP A 212 9.06 -8.26 7.63
N ASP A 213 10.09 -8.49 6.82
CA ASP A 213 11.43 -8.75 7.30
C ASP A 213 12.05 -7.45 7.82
N LYS A 214 12.53 -7.45 9.06
CA LYS A 214 13.08 -6.28 9.74
C LYS A 214 14.39 -5.78 9.11
N ASN A 215 15.15 -6.66 8.45
CA ASN A 215 16.46 -6.32 7.90
C ASN A 215 16.33 -5.77 6.48
N SER A 216 15.46 -6.34 5.67
CA SER A 216 15.26 -5.92 4.28
C SER A 216 14.07 -4.98 4.08
N ASN A 217 13.21 -4.81 5.09
CA ASN A 217 11.91 -4.13 4.98
C ASN A 217 10.99 -4.70 3.89
N GLN A 218 11.23 -5.95 3.46
CA GLN A 218 10.40 -6.62 2.48
C GLN A 218 9.12 -7.15 3.13
N VAL A 219 7.96 -6.83 2.55
CA VAL A 219 6.68 -7.41 2.98
C VAL A 219 6.68 -8.92 2.72
N LEU A 220 6.40 -9.69 3.76
CA LEU A 220 6.34 -11.15 3.75
C LEU A 220 4.90 -11.65 3.56
N HIS A 221 3.97 -11.09 4.33
CA HIS A 221 2.55 -11.39 4.25
C HIS A 221 1.72 -10.12 4.45
N GLU A 222 0.66 -9.98 3.68
CA GLU A 222 -0.34 -8.91 3.82
C GLU A 222 -1.72 -9.47 3.48
N GLY A 223 -2.74 -9.10 4.26
CA GLY A 223 -4.12 -9.44 3.96
C GLY A 223 -5.04 -9.29 5.16
N TYR A 224 -6.19 -9.96 5.06
CA TYR A 224 -7.30 -9.84 5.99
C TYR A 224 -7.61 -11.17 6.69
N GLN A 225 -8.25 -11.06 7.86
CA GLN A 225 -8.81 -12.20 8.58
C GLN A 225 -10.14 -11.82 9.21
N PRO A 226 -11.10 -12.76 9.32
CA PRO A 226 -12.35 -12.49 10.03
C PRO A 226 -12.08 -12.17 11.51
N CYS A 227 -12.86 -11.25 12.08
CA CYS A 227 -12.73 -10.91 13.50
C CYS A 227 -13.16 -12.04 14.43
N PHE A 228 -14.12 -12.85 13.98
CA PHE A 228 -14.69 -13.94 14.74
C PHE A 228 -14.57 -15.20 13.90
N GLY A 229 -13.99 -16.26 14.48
CA GLY A 229 -13.91 -17.55 13.81
C GLY A 229 -15.31 -18.08 13.46
N HIS A 230 -15.37 -18.87 12.40
CA HIS A 230 -16.54 -19.70 12.10
C HIS A 230 -16.59 -20.93 13.00
#